data_AF-A0A969SVL0-F1
#
_entry.id   AF-A0A969SVL0-F1
#
_cell.length_a   1.000
_cell.length_b   1.000
_cell.length_c   1.000
_cell.angle_alpha   90.00
_cell.angle_beta   90.00
_cell.angle_gamma   90.00
#
_symmetry.space_group_name_H-M   'P 1'
#
loop_
_entity.id
_entity.type
_entity.pdbx_description
1 polymer ?
#
loop_
_entity_poly.entity_id
_entity_poly.type
_entity_poly.pdbx_seq_one_letter_code
_entity_poly.pdbx_strand_id
1 'polypeptide(L)'
;MIAIEPHVEKFKYIDPHQVENYLIAHGWVQQQQTGDKASIWLLDGFEILLPLKPEIIDFSRRMGEVVETLALKENRSQIEIFSDLITNAPNTTIQGVITQIATPNADNLSGEVTLLGVIVDKLRPIYTELTDRDYILALKAYQERLPITVVGDLIKDNNTFVLKNPHQFIIDDGKVQYRQ
;
A
#
# COMPACT_ATOMS: atom_id res chain seq x y z
N MET A 1 5.38 -30.58 -0.44
CA MET A 1 4.70 -29.55 -1.26
C MET A 1 4.10 -28.57 -0.26
N ILE A 2 4.83 -27.49 0.06
CA ILE A 2 4.34 -26.50 1.05
C ILE A 2 3.41 -25.58 0.27
N ALA A 3 2.12 -25.62 0.60
CA ALA A 3 1.20 -24.58 0.16
C ALA A 3 1.73 -23.26 0.73
N ILE A 4 2.24 -22.40 -0.15
CA ILE A 4 2.58 -21.05 0.23
C ILE A 4 1.26 -20.40 0.61
N GLU A 5 1.04 -20.16 1.90
CA GLU A 5 -0.18 -19.53 2.36
C GLU A 5 -0.32 -18.18 1.66
N PRO A 6 -1.38 -17.94 0.86
CA PRO A 6 -1.51 -16.74 0.04
C PRO A 6 -1.52 -15.45 0.88
N HIS A 7 -1.81 -15.56 2.19
CA HIS A 7 -1.74 -14.45 3.13
C HIS A 7 -0.32 -14.03 3.51
N VAL A 8 0.67 -14.91 3.41
CA VAL A 8 2.06 -14.60 3.78
C VAL A 8 2.73 -13.81 2.66
N GLU A 9 2.43 -14.11 1.39
CA GLU A 9 3.04 -13.47 0.21
C GLU A 9 2.86 -11.96 0.15
N LYS A 10 1.81 -11.40 0.77
CA LYS A 10 1.57 -9.95 0.79
C LYS A 10 2.65 -9.18 1.55
N PHE A 11 3.33 -9.83 2.51
CA PHE A 11 4.33 -9.19 3.36
C PHE A 11 5.66 -8.96 2.64
N LYS A 12 5.90 -9.59 1.48
CA LYS A 12 7.10 -9.32 0.66
C LYS A 12 7.18 -7.90 0.11
N TYR A 13 6.06 -7.16 0.14
CA TYR A 13 5.99 -5.78 -0.34
C TYR A 13 6.16 -4.73 0.78
N ILE A 14 6.49 -5.17 1.99
CA ILE A 14 6.92 -4.27 3.06
C ILE A 14 8.41 -4.00 2.89
N ASP A 15 8.76 -2.72 2.79
CA ASP A 15 10.13 -2.27 2.79
C ASP A 15 10.73 -2.34 4.22
N PRO A 16 11.84 -3.07 4.44
CA PRO A 16 12.51 -3.11 5.74
C PRO A 16 12.83 -1.73 6.32
N HIS A 17 13.21 -0.75 5.50
CA HIS A 17 13.51 0.61 5.97
C HIS A 17 12.27 1.32 6.52
N GLN A 18 11.09 1.05 5.95
CA GLN A 18 9.84 1.56 6.51
C GLN A 18 9.56 0.94 7.88
N VAL A 19 9.88 -0.34 8.08
CA VAL A 19 9.76 -0.99 9.39
C VAL A 19 10.77 -0.38 10.37
N GLU A 20 12.02 -0.17 10.00
CA GLU A 20 13.02 0.50 10.86
C GLU A 20 12.53 1.86 11.33
N ASN A 21 12.05 2.70 10.40
CA ASN A 21 11.50 4.02 10.72
C ASN A 21 10.29 3.92 11.66
N TYR A 22 9.43 2.93 11.46
CA TYR A 22 8.29 2.66 12.32
C TYR A 22 8.76 2.27 13.73
N LEU A 23 9.69 1.31 13.84
CA LEU A 23 10.24 0.84 15.10
C LEU A 23 10.87 1.99 15.90
N ILE A 24 11.70 2.82 15.26
CA ILE A 24 12.31 4.01 15.87
C ILE A 24 11.23 4.97 16.39
N ALA A 25 10.22 5.29 15.57
CA ALA A 25 9.13 6.20 15.94
C ALA A 25 8.30 5.68 17.12
N HIS A 26 8.24 4.36 17.32
CA HIS A 26 7.50 3.69 18.39
C HIS A 26 8.38 3.27 19.58
N GLY A 27 9.62 3.76 19.65
CA GLY A 27 10.49 3.60 20.81
C GLY A 27 11.25 2.29 20.90
N TRP A 28 11.25 1.47 19.85
CA TRP A 28 12.07 0.26 19.80
C TRP A 28 13.56 0.63 19.73
N VAL A 29 14.39 -0.17 20.39
CA VAL A 29 15.84 0.03 20.44
C VAL A 29 16.54 -1.10 19.69
N GLN A 30 17.37 -0.74 18.72
CA GLN A 30 18.23 -1.68 18.02
C GLN A 30 19.38 -2.13 18.92
N GLN A 31 19.55 -3.45 19.11
CA GLN A 31 20.61 -4.01 19.95
C GLN A 31 21.85 -4.41 19.13
N GLN A 32 21.65 -5.25 18.11
CA GLN A 32 22.72 -5.76 17.25
C GLN A 32 22.20 -6.02 15.83
N GLN A 33 23.06 -5.84 14.84
CA GLN A 33 22.84 -6.41 13.51
C GLN A 33 23.41 -7.83 13.48
N THR A 34 22.58 -8.81 13.11
CA THR A 34 23.06 -10.18 12.88
C THR A 34 23.60 -10.26 11.46
N GLY A 35 24.86 -9.84 11.29
CA GLY A 35 25.47 -9.66 9.97
C GLY A 35 24.74 -8.58 9.16
N ASP A 36 24.67 -8.75 7.84
CA ASP A 36 24.04 -7.81 6.90
C ASP A 36 22.63 -8.22 6.46
N LYS A 37 22.07 -9.28 7.06
CA LYS A 37 20.80 -9.90 6.65
C LYS A 37 19.61 -9.54 7.51
N ALA A 38 19.83 -9.22 8.78
CA ALA A 38 18.77 -8.91 9.73
C ALA A 38 19.26 -8.01 10.87
N SER A 39 18.34 -7.25 11.45
CA SER A 39 18.55 -6.46 12.67
C SER A 39 17.64 -6.92 13.80
N ILE A 40 18.12 -6.86 15.05
CA ILE A 40 17.36 -7.22 16.24
C ILE A 40 16.93 -5.96 16.98
N TRP A 41 15.64 -5.88 17.28
CA TRP A 41 14.99 -4.75 17.96
C TRP A 41 14.28 -5.23 19.21
N LEU A 42 14.44 -4.48 20.31
CA LEU A 42 13.82 -4.79 21.60
C LEU A 42 12.95 -3.65 22.10
N LEU A 43 11.82 -4.00 22.73
CA LEU A 43 10.98 -3.08 23.50
C LEU A 43 10.15 -3.86 24.53
N ASP A 44 10.24 -3.49 25.80
CA ASP A 44 9.42 -4.06 26.90
C ASP A 44 9.36 -5.61 26.93
N GLY A 45 10.49 -6.28 26.66
CA GLY A 45 10.58 -7.75 26.65
C GLY A 45 10.11 -8.41 25.36
N PHE A 46 9.65 -7.65 24.37
CA PHE A 46 9.41 -8.14 23.01
C PHE A 46 10.68 -8.04 22.18
N GLU A 47 10.84 -8.97 21.24
CA GLU A 47 11.95 -9.03 20.31
C GLU A 47 11.43 -9.13 18.88
N ILE A 48 11.96 -8.29 18.00
CA ILE A 48 11.72 -8.33 16.57
C ILE A 48 13.04 -8.63 15.86
N LEU A 49 13.03 -9.69 15.05
CA LEU A 49 14.05 -9.95 14.06
C LEU A 49 13.56 -9.39 12.72
N LEU A 50 14.08 -8.22 12.34
CA LEU A 50 13.73 -7.56 11.10
C LEU A 50 14.63 -8.06 9.95
N PRO A 51 14.10 -8.78 8.95
CA PRO A 51 14.87 -9.12 7.76
C PRO A 51 15.15 -7.87 6.92
N LEU A 52 16.40 -7.67 6.50
CA LEU A 52 16.85 -6.50 5.73
C LEU A 52 17.02 -6.77 4.23
N LYS A 53 17.10 -8.04 3.83
CA LYS A 53 17.39 -8.47 2.46
C LYS A 53 16.22 -9.26 1.86
N PRO A 54 15.47 -8.68 0.90
CA PRO A 54 14.36 -9.36 0.23
C PRO A 54 14.75 -10.66 -0.50
N GLU A 55 16.03 -10.85 -0.83
CA GLU A 55 16.54 -12.06 -1.51
C GLU A 55 16.57 -13.31 -0.62
N ILE A 56 16.30 -13.16 0.67
CA ILE A 56 16.23 -14.29 1.60
C ILE A 56 14.94 -15.09 1.33
N ILE A 57 15.06 -16.41 1.20
CA ILE A 57 13.96 -17.33 0.81
C ILE A 57 12.72 -17.18 1.69
N ASP A 58 12.88 -16.97 3.00
CA ASP A 58 11.78 -16.86 3.96
C ASP A 58 11.43 -15.40 4.33
N PHE A 59 11.88 -14.40 3.55
CA PHE A 59 11.65 -12.98 3.83
C PHE A 59 10.18 -12.67 4.14
N SER A 60 9.25 -13.11 3.28
CA SER A 60 7.82 -12.84 3.44
C SER A 60 7.27 -13.41 4.75
N ARG A 61 7.73 -14.59 5.16
CA ARG A 61 7.35 -15.20 6.43
C ARG A 61 7.90 -14.43 7.62
N ARG A 62 9.19 -14.08 7.59
CA ARG A 62 9.83 -13.29 8.67
C ARG A 62 9.17 -11.93 8.83
N MET A 63 8.79 -11.31 7.72
CA MET A 63 8.06 -10.06 7.77
C MET A 63 6.65 -10.22 8.34
N GLY A 64 6.01 -11.38 8.14
CA GLY A 64 4.78 -11.74 8.85
C GLY A 64 4.97 -11.85 10.38
N GLU A 65 6.08 -12.45 10.82
CA GLU A 65 6.44 -12.56 12.26
C GLU A 65 6.70 -11.17 12.89
N VAL A 66 7.29 -10.24 12.14
CA VAL A 66 7.42 -8.82 12.53
C VAL A 66 6.04 -8.19 12.78
N VAL A 67 5.13 -8.31 11.80
CA VAL A 67 3.77 -7.76 11.90
C VAL A 67 2.99 -8.37 13.05
N GLU A 68 3.11 -9.69 13.27
CA GLU A 68 2.48 -10.39 14.40
C GLU A 68 2.99 -9.87 15.74
N THR A 69 4.30 -9.70 15.88
CA THR A 69 4.92 -9.20 17.12
C THR A 69 4.48 -7.78 17.43
N LEU A 70 4.46 -6.90 16.42
CA LEU A 70 3.95 -5.53 16.54
C LEU A 70 2.47 -5.51 16.94
N ALA A 71 1.64 -6.33 16.28
CA ALA A 71 0.22 -6.44 16.59
C ALA A 71 -0.03 -6.85 18.05
N LEU A 72 0.72 -7.83 18.56
CA LEU A 72 0.65 -8.27 19.96
C LEU A 72 1.10 -7.17 20.93
N LYS A 73 2.24 -6.53 20.66
CA LYS A 73 2.79 -5.47 21.54
C LYS A 73 1.89 -4.23 21.58
N GLU A 74 1.33 -3.83 20.44
CA GLU A 74 0.49 -2.65 20.33
C GLU A 74 -0.98 -2.91 20.65
N ASN A 75 -1.38 -4.17 20.87
CA ASN A 75 -2.78 -4.58 21.03
C ASN A 75 -3.66 -4.09 19.86
N ARG A 76 -3.17 -4.31 18.63
CA ARG A 76 -3.81 -3.92 17.37
C ARG A 76 -3.97 -5.13 16.46
N SER A 77 -4.84 -5.01 15.46
CA SER A 77 -4.98 -6.07 14.46
C SER A 77 -3.76 -6.10 13.52
N GLN A 78 -3.39 -7.29 13.03
CA GLN A 78 -2.31 -7.43 12.04
C GLN A 78 -2.59 -6.64 10.75
N ILE A 79 -3.87 -6.49 10.37
CA ILE A 79 -4.25 -5.73 9.18
C ILE A 79 -4.00 -4.23 9.33
N GLU A 80 -4.21 -3.68 10.53
CA GLU A 80 -3.89 -2.28 10.82
C GLU A 80 -2.39 -2.01 10.79
N ILE A 81 -1.59 -2.88 11.40
CA ILE A 81 -0.13 -2.80 11.37
C ILE A 81 0.35 -2.91 9.92
N PHE A 82 -0.14 -3.90 9.18
CA PHE A 82 0.20 -4.06 7.76
C PHE A 82 -0.16 -2.83 6.93
N SER A 83 -1.33 -2.23 7.16
CA SER A 83 -1.77 -1.01 6.48
C SER A 83 -0.83 0.17 6.72
N ASP A 84 -0.15 0.23 7.87
CA ASP A 84 0.78 1.32 8.18
C ASP A 84 2.18 1.09 7.61
N LEU A 85 2.58 -0.18 7.48
CA LEU A 85 3.89 -0.60 6.98
C LEU A 85 3.94 -0.80 5.46
N ILE A 86 2.80 -0.97 4.78
CA ILE A 86 2.78 -1.20 3.33
C ILE A 86 3.38 0.00 2.59
N THR A 87 4.36 -0.27 1.72
CA THR A 87 5.03 0.73 0.88
C THR A 87 4.92 0.41 -0.59
N ASN A 88 4.69 -0.85 -0.95
CA ASN A 88 4.51 -1.28 -2.32
C ASN A 88 3.33 -2.25 -2.39
N ALA A 89 2.55 -2.19 -3.46
CA ALA A 89 1.57 -3.21 -3.81
C ALA A 89 1.37 -3.17 -5.34
N PRO A 90 2.09 -4.01 -6.10
CA PRO A 90 1.98 -4.01 -7.55
C PRO A 90 0.63 -4.56 -7.99
N ASN A 91 0.14 -4.10 -9.15
CA ASN A 91 -1.12 -4.56 -9.74
C ASN A 91 -2.31 -4.55 -8.75
N THR A 92 -2.43 -3.49 -7.97
CA THR A 92 -3.46 -3.31 -6.94
C THR A 92 -4.69 -2.63 -7.54
N THR A 93 -5.86 -3.20 -7.28
CA THR A 93 -7.14 -2.54 -7.57
C THR A 93 -7.49 -1.58 -6.46
N ILE A 94 -7.68 -0.30 -6.81
CA ILE A 94 -8.09 0.76 -5.91
C ILE A 94 -9.52 1.14 -6.22
N GLN A 95 -10.38 1.09 -5.21
CA GLN A 95 -11.72 1.66 -5.23
C GLN A 95 -11.70 2.99 -4.48
N GLY A 96 -12.32 4.02 -5.05
CA GLY A 96 -12.31 5.35 -4.45
C GLY A 96 -13.12 6.39 -5.21
N VAL A 97 -12.91 7.64 -4.82
CA VAL A 97 -13.52 8.82 -5.46
C VAL A 97 -12.42 9.81 -5.84
N ILE A 98 -12.59 10.50 -6.97
CA ILE A 98 -11.68 11.58 -7.34
C ILE A 98 -11.99 12.81 -6.47
N THR A 99 -10.98 13.33 -5.79
CA THR A 99 -11.12 14.49 -4.90
C THR A 99 -10.47 15.75 -5.47
N GLN A 100 -9.47 15.61 -6.34
CA GLN A 100 -8.83 16.72 -7.04
C GLN A 100 -8.43 16.29 -8.45
N ILE A 101 -8.53 17.21 -9.40
CA ILE A 101 -8.07 17.05 -10.78
C ILE A 101 -7.38 18.34 -11.22
N ALA A 102 -6.14 18.23 -11.67
CA ALA A 102 -5.40 19.35 -12.25
C ALA A 102 -5.98 19.72 -13.62
N THR A 103 -5.72 20.95 -14.08
CA THR A 103 -5.95 21.29 -15.49
C THR A 103 -5.08 20.41 -16.38
N PRO A 104 -5.56 19.97 -17.57
CA PRO A 104 -4.76 19.11 -18.41
C PRO A 104 -3.52 19.84 -18.91
N ASN A 105 -2.46 19.08 -19.14
CA ASN A 105 -1.23 19.57 -19.74
C ASN A 105 -1.52 20.14 -21.15
N ALA A 106 -0.78 21.17 -21.56
CA ALA A 106 -1.06 21.88 -22.80
C ALA A 106 -0.92 20.99 -24.05
N ASP A 107 0.00 20.02 -23.99
CA ASP A 107 0.40 19.22 -25.15
C ASP A 107 -0.44 17.94 -25.30
N ASN A 108 -0.99 17.42 -24.21
CA ASN A 108 -1.70 16.14 -24.17
C ASN A 108 -2.90 16.19 -23.22
N LEU A 109 -3.88 15.31 -23.43
CA LEU A 109 -5.01 15.16 -22.51
C LEU A 109 -4.61 14.36 -21.27
N SER A 110 -3.60 14.83 -20.54
CA SER A 110 -3.11 14.23 -19.30
C SER A 110 -3.10 15.23 -18.15
N GLY A 111 -3.13 14.73 -16.93
CA GLY A 111 -3.03 15.58 -15.75
C GLY A 111 -2.95 14.80 -14.46
N GLU A 112 -2.47 15.49 -13.43
CA GLU A 112 -2.41 14.98 -12.07
C GLU A 112 -3.81 14.87 -11.46
N VAL A 113 -4.05 13.76 -10.77
CA VAL A 113 -5.32 13.45 -10.12
C VAL A 113 -5.03 12.96 -8.72
N THR A 114 -5.81 13.46 -7.75
CA THR A 114 -5.86 12.92 -6.40
C THR A 114 -7.17 12.17 -6.22
N LEU A 115 -7.06 10.92 -5.80
CA LEU A 115 -8.20 10.09 -5.43
C LEU A 115 -8.12 9.74 -3.94
N LEU A 116 -9.28 9.64 -3.31
CA LEU A 116 -9.42 9.13 -1.96
C LEU A 116 -9.90 7.69 -2.09
N GLY A 117 -9.00 6.73 -1.82
CA GLY A 117 -9.23 5.30 -2.06
C GLY A 117 -8.91 4.45 -0.84
N VAL A 118 -9.40 3.21 -0.86
CA VAL A 118 -9.17 2.24 0.22
C VAL A 118 -7.87 1.48 -0.04
N ILE A 119 -6.92 1.58 0.90
CA ILE A 119 -5.66 0.83 0.92
C ILE A 119 -5.60 0.07 2.23
N VAL A 120 -5.67 -1.27 2.15
CA VAL A 120 -5.62 -2.17 3.31
C VAL A 120 -6.52 -1.64 4.45
N ASP A 121 -7.83 -1.61 4.18
CA ASP A 121 -8.90 -1.14 5.09
C ASP A 121 -8.82 0.31 5.59
N LYS A 122 -7.88 1.12 5.08
CA LYS A 122 -7.78 2.55 5.43
C LYS A 122 -8.01 3.43 4.21
N LEU A 123 -8.87 4.44 4.39
CA LEU A 123 -9.12 5.46 3.38
C LEU A 123 -7.94 6.44 3.34
N ARG A 124 -7.25 6.56 2.21
CA ARG A 124 -6.03 7.36 2.08
C ARG A 124 -6.01 8.14 0.75
N PRO A 125 -5.41 9.35 0.72
CA PRO A 125 -5.17 10.05 -0.52
C PRO A 125 -4.12 9.30 -1.35
N ILE A 126 -4.38 9.18 -2.64
CA ILE A 126 -3.53 8.52 -3.62
C ILE A 126 -3.38 9.47 -4.81
N TYR A 127 -2.15 9.70 -5.22
CA TYR A 127 -1.79 10.55 -6.35
C TYR A 127 -1.53 9.70 -7.58
N THR A 128 -1.94 10.17 -8.75
CA THR A 128 -1.64 9.52 -10.01
C THR A 128 -1.68 10.52 -11.15
N GLU A 129 -1.05 10.19 -12.27
CA GLU A 129 -1.21 10.93 -13.52
C GLU A 129 -2.01 10.05 -14.47
N LEU A 130 -3.12 10.59 -14.99
CA LEU A 130 -3.95 9.90 -15.98
C LEU A 130 -3.80 10.56 -17.33
N THR A 131 -3.94 9.78 -18.39
CA THR A 131 -3.83 10.26 -19.78
C THR A 131 -5.09 9.88 -20.56
N ASP A 132 -5.32 10.63 -21.64
CA ASP A 132 -6.30 10.36 -22.69
C ASP A 132 -7.69 10.00 -22.15
N ARG A 133 -8.14 8.77 -22.44
CA ARG A 133 -9.44 8.25 -22.05
C ARG A 133 -9.64 8.26 -20.53
N ASP A 134 -8.63 7.86 -19.78
CA ASP A 134 -8.76 7.68 -18.33
C ASP A 134 -8.80 9.05 -17.63
N TYR A 135 -8.09 10.04 -18.16
CA TYR A 135 -8.23 11.43 -17.71
C TYR A 135 -9.65 11.98 -17.96
N ILE A 136 -10.24 11.75 -19.14
CA ILE A 136 -11.62 12.16 -19.43
C ILE A 136 -12.63 11.50 -18.47
N LEU A 137 -12.47 10.20 -18.21
CA LEU A 137 -13.34 9.49 -17.28
C LEU A 137 -13.17 9.99 -15.85
N ALA A 138 -11.94 10.31 -15.42
CA ALA A 138 -11.70 10.91 -14.12
C ALA A 138 -12.34 12.29 -13.99
N LEU A 139 -12.30 13.12 -15.04
CA LEU A 139 -12.98 14.42 -15.05
C LEU A 139 -14.49 14.26 -14.88
N LYS A 140 -15.09 13.31 -15.61
CA LYS A 140 -16.52 12.98 -15.46
C LYS A 140 -16.83 12.50 -14.04
N ALA A 141 -16.07 11.54 -13.53
CA ALA A 141 -16.26 11.00 -12.18
C ALA A 141 -16.11 12.08 -11.09
N TYR A 142 -15.15 13.00 -11.26
CA TYR A 142 -14.97 14.13 -10.36
C TYR A 142 -16.19 15.06 -10.38
N GLN A 143 -16.65 15.47 -11.56
CA GLN A 143 -17.79 16.39 -11.71
C GLN A 143 -19.10 15.80 -11.21
N GLU A 144 -19.35 14.53 -11.50
CA GLU A 144 -20.58 13.81 -11.14
C GLU A 144 -20.49 13.10 -9.77
N ARG A 145 -19.34 13.19 -9.08
CA ARG A 145 -19.06 12.52 -7.79
C ARG A 145 -19.29 11.00 -7.84
N LEU A 146 -18.91 10.38 -8.96
CA LEU A 146 -19.07 8.94 -9.16
C LEU A 146 -17.89 8.16 -8.57
N PRO A 147 -18.14 6.99 -7.95
CA PRO A 147 -17.06 6.10 -7.54
C PRO A 147 -16.34 5.53 -8.75
N ILE A 148 -15.05 5.25 -8.58
CA ILE A 148 -14.20 4.68 -9.61
C ILE A 148 -13.47 3.45 -9.08
N THR A 149 -13.05 2.62 -10.02
CA THR A 149 -12.06 1.57 -9.82
C THR A 149 -10.91 1.81 -10.79
N VAL A 150 -9.67 1.69 -10.31
CA VAL A 150 -8.46 1.80 -11.14
C VAL A 150 -7.44 0.78 -10.65
N VAL A 151 -6.67 0.20 -11.58
CA VAL A 151 -5.61 -0.76 -11.27
C VAL A 151 -4.26 -0.12 -11.54
N GLY A 152 -3.26 -0.41 -10.72
CA GLY A 152 -1.89 0.07 -10.94
C GLY A 152 -0.92 -0.40 -9.86
N ASP A 153 0.31 0.09 -9.93
CA ASP A 153 1.35 -0.20 -8.96
C ASP A 153 1.32 0.86 -7.86
N LEU A 154 0.87 0.47 -6.68
CA LEU A 154 0.77 1.36 -5.55
C LEU A 154 2.12 1.47 -4.85
N ILE A 155 2.69 2.66 -4.79
CA ILE A 155 3.99 2.92 -4.16
C ILE A 155 3.82 4.06 -3.15
N LYS A 156 4.36 3.91 -1.95
CA LYS A 156 4.41 4.96 -0.93
C LYS A 156 5.70 5.75 -1.11
N ASP A 157 5.56 7.02 -1.45
CA ASP A 157 6.64 7.99 -1.61
C ASP A 157 6.41 9.15 -0.62
N ASN A 158 7.40 9.47 0.21
CA ASN A 158 7.33 10.56 1.21
C ASN A 158 6.03 10.59 2.02
N ASN A 159 5.63 9.42 2.56
CA ASN A 159 4.41 9.20 3.35
C ASN A 159 3.08 9.38 2.58
N THR A 160 3.15 9.46 1.25
CA THR A 160 2.01 9.64 0.36
C THR A 160 1.95 8.47 -0.62
N PHE A 161 0.75 7.97 -0.93
CA PHE A 161 0.62 6.91 -1.91
C PHE A 161 0.54 7.48 -3.34
N VAL A 162 1.29 6.88 -4.24
CA VAL A 162 1.32 7.17 -5.67
C VAL A 162 0.95 5.90 -6.42
N LEU A 163 -0.07 5.97 -7.28
CA LEU A 163 -0.43 4.90 -8.18
C LEU A 163 0.30 5.10 -9.51
N LYS A 164 1.29 4.24 -9.78
CA LYS A 164 2.03 4.21 -11.04
C LYS A 164 1.35 3.25 -12.02
N ASN A 165 1.61 3.46 -13.31
CA ASN A 165 1.07 2.63 -14.40
C ASN A 165 -0.46 2.40 -14.29
N PRO A 166 -1.26 3.47 -14.10
CA PRO A 166 -2.71 3.31 -13.97
C PRO A 166 -3.31 2.72 -15.25
N HIS A 167 -4.18 1.74 -15.09
CA HIS A 167 -4.89 1.08 -16.18
C HIS A 167 -6.21 0.51 -15.67
N GLN A 168 -7.07 0.06 -16.59
CA GLN A 168 -8.41 -0.46 -16.26
C GLN A 168 -9.25 0.54 -15.44
N PHE A 169 -9.16 1.83 -15.76
CA PHE A 169 -10.00 2.85 -15.13
C PHE A 169 -11.46 2.67 -15.53
N ILE A 170 -12.33 2.49 -14.53
CA ILE A 170 -13.76 2.25 -14.67
C ILE A 170 -14.50 3.19 -13.71
N ILE A 171 -15.55 3.83 -14.20
CA ILE A 171 -16.54 4.49 -13.35
C ILE A 171 -17.54 3.41 -12.90
N ASP A 172 -17.67 3.24 -11.59
CA ASP A 172 -18.68 2.36 -11.02
C ASP A 172 -20.01 3.12 -11.01
N ASP A 173 -20.88 2.84 -11.98
CA ASP A 173 -22.16 3.52 -12.14
C ASP A 173 -23.24 3.01 -11.16
N GLY A 174 -22.87 2.16 -10.20
CA GLY A 174 -23.77 1.66 -9.15
C GLY A 174 -24.92 0.81 -9.68
N LYS A 175 -24.91 0.43 -10.97
CA LYS A 175 -25.90 -0.48 -11.52
C LYS A 175 -25.55 -1.89 -11.07
N VAL A 176 -26.12 -2.27 -9.93
CA VAL A 176 -26.24 -3.66 -9.52
C VAL A 176 -26.94 -4.40 -10.66
N GLN A 177 -26.17 -5.12 -11.48
CA GLN A 177 -26.74 -6.06 -12.42
C GLN A 177 -27.31 -7.20 -11.58
N TYR A 178 -28.61 -7.14 -11.32
CA TYR A 178 -29.35 -8.31 -10.89
C TYR A 178 -29.19 -9.37 -11.99
N ARG A 179 -28.29 -10.32 -11.77
CA ARG A 179 -28.27 -11.56 -12.55
C ARG A 179 -29.57 -12.29 -12.25
N GLN A 180 -30.45 -12.34 -13.25
CA GLN A 180 -31.56 -13.29 -13.29
C GLN A 180 -31.03 -14.70 -13.54
#